data_AF-G0LKJ6-F1
#
_entry.id   AF-G0LKJ6-F1
#
_cell.length_a   1.000
_cell.length_b   1.000
_cell.length_c   1.000
_cell.angle_alpha   90.00
_cell.angle_beta   90.00
_cell.angle_gamma   90.00
#
_symmetry.space_group_name_H-M   'P 1'
#
loop_
_entity.id
_entity.type
_entity.pdbx_description
1 polymer ?
#
loop_
_entity_poly.entity_id
_entity_poly.type
_entity_poly.pdbx_seq_one_letter_code
_entity_poly.pdbx_strand_id
1 'polypeptide(L)' 'MVISKEDFRSIDEDGPSLPDLAPDTAQGAVYRFLLKHADQAFRQREIVDTVDVPERSVGPTLKRLEEYDLVEHRDRF' A
#
# COMPACT_ATOMS: atom_id res chain seq x y z
N MET A 1 -6.57 32.24 6.17
CA MET A 1 -6.73 31.37 7.36
C MET A 1 -5.57 30.39 7.35
N VAL A 2 -4.68 30.48 8.34
CA VAL A 2 -3.55 29.56 8.54
C VAL A 2 -3.95 28.60 9.66
N ILE A 3 -3.89 27.29 9.39
CA ILE A 3 -4.14 26.27 10.40
C ILE A 3 -2.87 26.17 11.26
N SER A 4 -3.02 26.28 12.59
CA SER A 4 -1.91 26.14 13.53
C SER A 4 -1.58 24.67 13.74
N LYS A 5 -0.31 24.34 13.99
CA LYS A 5 0.17 22.96 14.23
C LYS A 5 -0.56 22.27 15.40
N GLU A 6 -1.12 23.04 16.31
CA GLU A 6 -1.84 22.59 17.50
C GLU A 6 -3.28 22.10 17.19
N ASP A 7 -3.83 22.43 16.01
CA ASP A 7 -5.15 21.97 15.55
C ASP A 7 -5.13 20.56 14.93
N PHE A 8 -3.94 19.97 14.75
CA PHE A 8 -3.81 18.57 14.31
C PHE A 8 -4.17 17.64 15.47
N ARG A 9 -5.47 17.42 15.66
CA ARG A 9 -5.94 16.29 16.47
C ARG A 9 -5.51 15.00 15.79
N SER A 10 -4.63 14.24 16.44
CA SER A 10 -4.36 12.85 16.07
C SER A 10 -5.70 12.11 16.05
N ILE A 11 -6.01 11.53 14.90
CA ILE A 11 -7.15 10.64 14.73
C ILE A 11 -6.84 9.37 15.55
N ASP A 12 -7.79 8.93 16.37
CA ASP A 12 -7.66 7.87 17.40
C ASP A 12 -6.67 6.73 17.05
N GLU A 13 -5.76 6.43 18.00
CA GLU A 13 -4.81 5.30 17.95
C GLU A 13 -5.46 3.91 18.18
N ASP A 14 -6.78 3.85 18.34
CA ASP A 14 -7.54 2.62 18.63
C ASP A 14 -8.21 2.00 17.38
N GLY A 15 -8.05 2.62 16.21
CA GLY A 15 -8.43 2.04 14.91
C GLY A 15 -7.42 0.97 14.44
N PRO A 16 -7.78 0.08 13.50
CA PRO A 16 -6.81 -0.81 12.88
C PRO A 16 -5.66 0.04 12.30
N SER A 17 -4.44 -0.18 12.77
CA SER A 17 -3.29 0.62 12.38
C SER A 17 -3.11 0.55 10.87
N LEU A 18 -3.20 1.70 10.20
CA LEU A 18 -3.00 1.79 8.76
C LEU A 18 -1.68 1.11 8.34
N PRO A 19 -1.62 0.49 7.15
CA PRO A 19 -0.40 -0.04 6.58
C PRO A 19 0.72 1.01 6.61
N ASP A 20 1.93 0.62 6.99
CA ASP A 20 3.08 1.53 6.92
C ASP A 20 3.53 1.64 5.46
N LEU A 21 3.21 2.77 4.84
CA LEU A 21 3.50 3.04 3.43
C LEU A 21 4.85 3.74 3.21
N ALA A 22 5.74 3.83 4.21
CA ALA A 22 7.07 4.40 4.01
C ALA A 22 7.83 3.66 2.89
N PRO A 23 8.63 4.36 2.05
CA PRO A 23 9.21 3.79 0.83
C PRO A 23 10.12 2.57 1.05
N ASP A 24 10.68 2.45 2.25
CA ASP A 24 11.59 1.41 2.70
C ASP A 24 10.87 0.19 3.32
N THR A 25 9.53 0.23 3.45
CA THR A 25 8.75 -0.95 3.81
C THR A 25 8.32 -1.74 2.58
N ALA A 26 8.08 -3.04 2.75
CA ALA A 26 7.52 -3.87 1.68
C ALA A 26 6.16 -3.35 1.18
N GLN A 27 5.31 -2.87 2.11
CA GLN A 27 4.00 -2.31 1.80
C GLN A 27 4.13 -1.01 1.01
N GLY A 28 5.00 -0.09 1.43
CA GLY A 28 5.23 1.15 0.73
C GLY A 28 5.89 0.96 -0.64
N ALA A 29 6.82 0.02 -0.78
CA ALA A 29 7.44 -0.32 -2.05
C ALA A 29 6.40 -0.86 -3.06
N VAL A 30 5.60 -1.86 -2.67
CA VAL A 30 4.53 -2.42 -3.52
C VAL A 30 3.47 -1.38 -3.84
N TYR A 31 2.98 -0.64 -2.84
CA TYR A 31 1.95 0.38 -3.02
C TYR A 31 2.40 1.48 -3.99
N ARG A 32 3.63 2.00 -3.84
CA ARG A 32 4.17 3.05 -4.73
C ARG A 32 4.37 2.55 -6.14
N PHE A 33 4.79 1.29 -6.32
CA PHE A 33 4.86 0.68 -7.64
C PHE A 33 3.48 0.67 -8.31
N LEU A 34 2.45 0.16 -7.63
CA LEU A 34 1.09 0.10 -8.17
C LEU A 34 0.52 1.50 -8.41
N LEU A 35 0.74 2.45 -7.50
CA LEU A 35 0.30 3.84 -7.63
C LEU A 35 0.93 4.53 -8.85
N LYS A 36 2.21 4.25 -9.13
CA LYS A 36 2.91 4.76 -10.33
C LYS A 36 2.32 4.21 -11.63
N HIS A 37 1.64 3.07 -11.57
CA HIS A 37 1.06 2.36 -12.70
C HIS A 37 -0.44 2.11 -12.51
N ALA A 38 -1.16 3.08 -11.93
CA ALA A 38 -2.55 2.92 -11.50
C ALA A 38 -3.56 2.67 -12.65
N ASP A 39 -3.16 2.89 -13.89
CA ASP A 39 -3.93 2.58 -15.10
C ASP A 39 -3.78 1.13 -15.57
N GLN A 40 -2.91 0.35 -14.92
CA GLN A 40 -2.54 -1.01 -15.29
C GLN A 40 -2.84 -1.99 -14.16
N ALA A 41 -3.10 -3.25 -14.53
CA ALA A 41 -3.20 -4.34 -13.59
C ALA A 41 -1.98 -5.25 -13.74
N PHE A 42 -1.44 -5.73 -12.63
CA PHE A 42 -0.26 -6.58 -12.60
C PHE A 42 -0.58 -7.93 -11.98
N ARG A 43 -0.02 -8.99 -12.55
CA ARG A 43 0.05 -10.30 -11.89
C ARG A 43 1.07 -10.23 -10.76
N GLN A 44 0.87 -11.06 -9.74
CA GLN A 44 1.78 -11.14 -8.61
C GLN A 44 3.25 -11.38 -9.02
N ARG A 45 3.49 -12.28 -9.97
CA ARG A 45 4.84 -12.55 -10.49
C ARG A 45 5.51 -11.30 -11.10
N GLU A 46 4.73 -10.46 -11.79
CA GLU A 46 5.25 -9.25 -12.45
C GLU A 46 5.64 -8.21 -11.41
N ILE A 47 4.92 -8.17 -10.29
CA ILE A 47 5.27 -7.35 -9.13
C ILE A 47 6.59 -7.88 -8.53
N VAL A 48 6.69 -9.18 -8.25
CA VAL A 48 7.91 -9.82 -7.69
C VAL A 48 9.15 -9.54 -8.54
N ASP A 49 9.02 -9.60 -9.87
CA ASP A 49 10.14 -9.36 -10.78
C ASP A 49 10.58 -7.89 -10.82
N THR A 50 9.73 -6.96 -10.37
CA THR A 50 9.95 -5.50 -10.53
C THR A 50 10.29 -4.80 -9.22
N VAL A 51 9.67 -5.21 -8.11
CA VAL A 51 9.90 -4.58 -6.80
C VAL A 51 11.00 -5.30 -6.04
N ASP A 52 11.83 -4.54 -5.34
CA ASP A 52 12.87 -5.08 -4.45
C ASP A 52 12.26 -5.52 -3.10
N VAL A 53 11.36 -6.50 -3.15
CA VAL A 53 10.67 -7.09 -2.00
C VAL A 53 10.75 -8.62 -2.13
N PRO A 54 11.01 -9.37 -1.03
CA PRO A 54 11.02 -10.82 -1.09
C PRO A 54 9.72 -11.38 -1.65
N GLU A 55 9.80 -12.34 -2.57
CA GLU A 55 8.64 -12.97 -3.24
C GLU A 55 7.56 -13.42 -2.23
N ARG A 56 8.01 -14.10 -1.16
CA ARG A 56 7.16 -14.58 -0.06
C ARG A 56 6.39 -13.48 0.67
N SER A 57 6.82 -12.23 0.54
CA SER A 57 6.21 -11.06 1.19
C SER A 57 5.20 -10.36 0.29
N VAL A 58 5.26 -10.52 -1.04
CA VAL A 58 4.40 -9.80 -1.99
C VAL A 58 2.92 -10.17 -1.79
N GLY A 59 2.58 -11.46 -1.66
CA GLY A 59 1.20 -11.90 -1.43
C GLY A 59 0.56 -11.37 -0.15
N PRO A 60 1.16 -11.62 1.03
CA PRO A 60 0.67 -11.05 2.29
C PRO A 60 0.60 -9.52 2.28
N THR A 61 1.51 -8.86 1.55
CA THR A 61 1.50 -7.41 1.38
C THR A 61 0.30 -6.95 0.56
N LEU A 62 0.04 -7.55 -0.60
CA LEU A 62 -1.12 -7.21 -1.44
C LEU A 62 -2.44 -7.43 -0.69
N LYS A 63 -2.58 -8.56 0.01
CA LYS A 63 -3.76 -8.83 0.85
C LYS A 63 -3.94 -7.77 1.93
N ARG A 64 -2.86 -7.38 2.62
CA ARG A 64 -2.94 -6.32 3.64
C ARG A 64 -3.27 -4.96 3.01
N LEU A 65 -2.80 -4.64 1.82
CA LEU A 65 -3.18 -3.40 1.15
C LEU A 65 -4.67 -3.41 0.75
N GLU A 66 -5.18 -4.57 0.28
CA GLU A 66 -6.60 -4.78 -0.04
C GLU A 66 -7.50 -4.65 1.20
N GLU A 67 -7.10 -5.21 2.35
CA GLU A 67 -7.84 -5.11 3.62
C GLU A 67 -8.10 -3.66 4.08
N TYR A 68 -7.34 -2.69 3.56
CA TYR A 68 -7.48 -1.26 3.83
C TYR A 68 -7.94 -0.46 2.60
N ASP A 69 -8.51 -1.13 1.59
CA ASP A 69 -9.02 -0.53 0.35
C ASP A 69 -7.96 0.29 -0.43
N LEU A 70 -6.67 -0.03 -0.28
CA LEU A 70 -5.57 0.68 -0.94
C LEU A 70 -5.27 0.15 -2.34
N VAL A 71 -5.66 -1.10 -2.61
CA VAL A 71 -5.53 -1.77 -3.91
C VAL A 71 -6.76 -2.64 -4.13
N GLU A 72 -7.08 -2.90 -5.38
CA GLU A 72 -8.19 -3.79 -5.75
C GLU A 72 -7.68 -4.95 -6.60
N HIS A 73 -8.22 -6.15 -6.35
CA HIS A 73 -8.05 -7.26 -7.26
C HIS A 73 -8.94 -7.07 -8.48
N ARG A 74 -8.32 -7.02 -9.67
CA ARG A 74 -9.07 -7.00 -10.92
C ARG A 74 -9.58 -8.40 -11.22
N ASP A 75 -10.88 -8.63 -10.99
CA ASP A 75 -11.60 -9.86 -11.34
C ASP A 75 -11.70 -10.05 -12.86
N ARG A 76 -10.57 -10.35 -13.50
CA ARG A 76 -10.56 -10.89 -14.86
C ARG A 76 -9.22 -11.52 -15.21
N PHE A 77 -8.97 -12.74 -14.72
CA PHE A 77 -8.30 -13.85 -15.42
C PHE A 77 -8.55 -15.16 -14.68
#